data_AF-A0A812QPV9-F1
#
_entry.id   AF-A0A812QPV9-F1
#
_cell.length_a   1.000
_cell.length_b   1.000
_cell.length_c   1.000
_cell.angle_alpha   90.00
_cell.angle_beta   90.00
_cell.angle_gamma   90.00
#
_symmetry.space_group_name_H-M   'P 1'
#
loop_
_entity.id
_entity.type
_entity.pdbx_description
1 polymer ?
#
loop_
_entity_poly.entity_id
_entity_poly.type
_entity_poly.pdbx_seq_one_letter_code
_entity_poly.pdbx_strand_id
1 'polypeptide(L)'
;MSAPLSKDLRTKYNVRAVPIRRDDEVRIVRGHYNDREGKVTQVYRKKFRIHVERVTRDKANGQPVPIPIHPSKAQPLPGLPLCSFAFSR
;
A
#
# COMPACT_ATOMS: atom_id res chain seq x y z
N MET A 1 1.83 -9.54 6.14
CA MET A 1 2.15 -8.28 5.43
C MET A 1 0.84 -7.57 5.15
N SER A 2 0.36 -6.79 6.12
CA SER A 2 -1.03 -6.33 6.16
C SER A 2 -1.07 -4.82 6.38
N ALA A 3 -1.96 -4.12 5.69
CA ALA A 3 -2.21 -2.69 5.89
C ALA A 3 -3.50 -2.48 6.68
N PRO A 4 -3.54 -1.48 7.59
CA PRO A 4 -4.79 -1.01 8.16
C PRO A 4 -5.69 -0.40 7.09
N LEU A 5 -7.00 -0.68 7.12
CA LEU A 5 -7.97 -0.05 6.22
C LEU A 5 -8.29 1.39 6.65
N SER A 6 -8.77 2.21 5.72
CA SER A 6 -9.37 3.53 5.99
C SER A 6 -10.68 3.39 6.79
N LYS A 7 -11.14 4.47 7.43
CA LYS A 7 -12.34 4.44 8.29
C LYS A 7 -13.59 3.98 7.51
N ASP A 8 -13.74 4.46 6.28
CA ASP A 8 -14.89 4.14 5.43
C ASP A 8 -14.91 2.66 5.02
N LEU A 9 -13.73 2.11 4.70
CA LEU A 9 -13.59 0.69 4.34
C LEU A 9 -13.76 -0.22 5.56
N ARG A 10 -13.34 0.21 6.75
CA ARG A 10 -13.57 -0.55 7.99
C ARG A 10 -15.05 -0.74 8.29
N THR A 11 -15.87 0.29 8.09
CA THR A 11 -17.32 0.20 8.32
C THR A 11 -17.99 -0.73 7.29
N LYS A 12 -17.52 -0.74 6.05
CA LYS A 12 -18.08 -1.58 4.98
C LYS A 12 -17.74 -3.05 5.15
N TYR A 13 -16.49 -3.36 5.46
CA TYR A 13 -15.99 -4.74 5.49
C TYR A 13 -15.87 -5.32 6.91
N ASN A 14 -16.05 -4.51 7.96
CA ASN A 14 -15.89 -4.88 9.37
C ASN A 14 -14.51 -5.50 9.73
N VAL A 15 -13.51 -5.29 8.87
CA VAL A 15 -12.14 -5.79 9.06
C VAL A 15 -11.19 -4.63 9.34
N ARG A 16 -10.23 -4.83 10.24
CA ARG A 16 -9.24 -3.79 10.61
C ARG A 16 -8.07 -3.69 9.62
N ALA A 17 -7.66 -4.80 9.01
CA ALA A 17 -6.50 -4.87 8.12
C ALA A 17 -6.63 -5.98 7.07
N VAL A 18 -6.06 -5.75 5.88
CA VAL A 18 -6.10 -6.67 4.73
C VAL A 18 -4.67 -6.90 4.22
N PRO A 19 -4.33 -8.11 3.72
CA PRO A 19 -3.06 -8.34 3.04
C PRO A 19 -2.97 -7.54 1.74
N ILE A 20 -1.84 -6.87 1.53
CA ILE A 20 -1.63 -5.99 0.37
C ILE A 20 -1.11 -6.79 -0.82
N ARG A 21 -1.68 -6.54 -1.99
CA ARG A 21 -1.31 -7.16 -3.27
C ARG A 21 -0.76 -6.10 -4.23
N ARG A 22 -0.33 -6.57 -5.41
CA ARG A 22 0.04 -5.68 -6.51
C ARG A 22 -1.24 -5.03 -7.02
N ASP A 23 -1.11 -3.82 -7.56
CA ASP A 23 -2.19 -3.03 -8.16
C ASP A 23 -3.21 -2.42 -7.17
N ASP A 24 -3.05 -2.66 -5.87
CA ASP A 24 -3.82 -1.97 -4.83
C ASP A 24 -3.46 -0.48 -4.80
N GLU A 25 -4.46 0.39 -4.74
CA GLU A 25 -4.27 1.82 -4.49
C GLU A 25 -4.06 2.06 -3.00
N VAL A 26 -2.94 2.68 -2.64
CA VAL A 26 -2.56 2.96 -1.26
C VAL A 26 -2.18 4.42 -1.05
N ARG A 27 -2.56 4.94 0.11
CA ARG A 27 -2.12 6.21 0.67
C ARG A 27 -1.15 5.98 1.82
N ILE A 28 -0.11 6.80 1.89
CA ILE A 28 0.83 6.76 3.01
C ILE A 28 0.34 7.67 4.12
N VAL A 29 0.23 7.13 5.33
CA VAL A 29 -0.32 7.85 6.49
C VAL A 29 0.77 8.32 7.45
N ARG A 30 1.94 7.66 7.46
CA ARG A 30 3.01 7.94 8.41
C ARG A 30 4.37 8.03 7.72
N GLY A 31 5.18 9.00 8.14
CA GLY A 31 6.57 9.20 7.70
C GLY A 31 6.74 10.37 6.73
N HIS A 32 7.95 10.52 6.17
CA HIS A 32 8.33 11.65 5.30
C HIS A 32 7.55 11.77 3.98
N TYR A 33 6.90 10.70 3.54
CA TYR A 33 6.14 10.63 2.28
C TYR A 33 4.64 10.55 2.55
N ASN A 34 4.18 11.15 3.64
CA ASN A 34 2.75 11.21 4.01
C ASN A 34 1.92 11.86 2.89
N ASP A 35 0.65 11.46 2.86
CA ASP A 35 -0.39 12.01 1.96
C ASP A 35 -0.14 11.80 0.47
N ARG A 36 0.90 11.04 0.11
CA ARG A 36 1.07 10.53 -1.24
C ARG A 36 0.21 9.31 -1.47
N GLU A 37 -0.43 9.30 -2.62
CA GLU A 37 -1.31 8.24 -3.08
C GLU A 37 -0.75 7.63 -4.36
N GLY A 38 -0.78 6.31 -4.46
CA GLY A 38 -0.27 5.60 -5.62
C GLY A 38 -0.58 4.12 -5.58
N LYS A 39 -0.33 3.44 -6.71
CA LYS A 39 -0.55 2.01 -6.86
C LYS A 39 0.65 1.21 -6.35
N VAL A 40 0.40 0.03 -5.81
CA VAL A 40 1.46 -0.90 -5.42
C VAL A 40 2.02 -1.59 -6.66
N THR A 41 3.24 -1.22 -7.07
CA THR A 41 3.92 -1.86 -8.20
C THR A 41 4.45 -3.23 -7.83
N GLN A 42 5.12 -3.33 -6.67
CA GLN A 42 5.72 -4.58 -6.23
C GLN A 42 5.66 -4.77 -4.72
N VAL A 43 5.31 -5.99 -4.32
CA VAL A 43 5.35 -6.45 -2.93
C VAL A 43 6.61 -7.28 -2.71
N TYR A 44 7.58 -6.71 -1.99
CA TYR A 44 8.86 -7.36 -1.73
C TYR A 44 8.83 -8.12 -0.40
N ARG A 45 8.37 -9.38 -0.48
CA ARG A 45 8.15 -10.26 0.67
C ARG A 45 9.43 -10.61 1.44
N LYS A 46 10.59 -10.70 0.76
CA LYS A 46 11.88 -11.05 1.40
C LYS A 46 12.30 -10.04 2.47
N LYS A 47 12.06 -8.74 2.26
CA LYS A 47 12.35 -7.68 3.26
C LYS A 47 11.08 -7.09 3.89
N PHE A 48 9.90 -7.66 3.61
CA PHE A 48 8.61 -7.13 4.04
C PHE A 48 8.42 -5.63 3.70
N ARG A 49 8.73 -5.23 2.47
CA ARG A 49 8.59 -3.85 1.97
C ARG A 49 7.71 -3.76 0.73
N ILE A 50 7.09 -2.60 0.54
CA ILE A 50 6.22 -2.29 -0.59
C ILE A 50 6.84 -1.15 -1.38
N HIS A 51 6.76 -1.26 -2.70
CA HIS A 51 7.05 -0.17 -3.62
C HIS A 51 5.75 0.40 -4.14
N VAL A 52 5.62 1.72 -4.03
CA VAL A 52 4.42 2.47 -4.43
C VAL A 52 4.81 3.39 -5.58
N GLU A 53 4.01 3.36 -6.64
CA GLU A 53 4.11 4.27 -7.77
C GLU A 53 3.92 5.72 -7.28
N ARG A 54 4.77 6.65 -7.72
CA ARG A 54 4.87 8.06 -7.21
C ARG A 54 5.69 8.26 -5.94
N VAL A 55 6.23 7.21 -5.33
CA VAL A 55 7.15 7.35 -4.18
C VAL A 55 8.55 6.88 -4.57
N THR A 56 9.23 7.76 -5.28
CA THR A 56 10.60 7.62 -5.72
C THR A 56 11.50 8.70 -5.09
N ARG A 57 12.78 8.38 -4.99
CA ARG A 57 13.85 9.34 -4.69
C ARG A 57 14.83 9.38 -5.84
N ASP A 58 15.39 10.54 -6.14
CA ASP A 58 16.42 10.66 -7.15
C ASP A 58 17.78 10.30 -6.54
N LYS A 59 18.55 9.49 -7.27
CA LYS A 59 19.97 9.26 -6.96
C LYS A 59 20.82 10.40 -7.51
N ALA A 60 22.06 10.54 -7.05
CA ALA A 60 23.04 11.47 -7.64
C ALA A 60 23.22 11.27 -9.16
N ASN A 61 22.93 10.06 -9.65
CA ASN A 61 22.99 9.71 -11.07
C ASN A 61 21.74 10.13 -11.86
N GLY A 62 20.81 10.86 -11.27
CA GLY A 62 19.57 11.33 -11.91
C GLY A 62 18.48 10.27 -12.12
N GLN A 63 18.74 9.00 -11.79
CA GLN A 63 17.73 7.94 -11.91
C GLN A 63 16.80 7.89 -10.69
N PRO A 64 15.46 7.79 -10.91
CA PRO A 64 14.51 7.63 -9.82
C PRO A 64 14.53 6.19 -9.28
N VAL A 65 14.63 6.05 -7.96
CA VAL A 65 14.60 4.76 -7.28
C VAL A 65 13.42 4.69 -6.33
N PRO A 66 12.62 3.61 -6.39
CA PRO A 66 11.48 3.44 -5.51
C PRO A 66 11.94 3.30 -4.05
N ILE A 67 11.24 4.00 -3.16
CA ILE A 67 11.54 3.94 -1.74
C ILE A 67 10.79 2.73 -1.14
N PRO A 68 11.45 1.91 -0.30
CA PRO A 68 10.79 0.81 0.37
C PRO A 68 9.94 1.30 1.55
N ILE A 69 8.64 1.00 1.52
CA ILE A 69 7.68 1.41 2.54
C ILE A 69 7.23 0.19 3.35
N HIS A 70 7.02 0.37 4.66
CA HIS A 70 6.43 -0.67 5.49
C HIS A 70 4.90 -0.70 5.29
N PRO A 71 4.27 -1.88 5.10
CA PRO A 71 2.83 -2.02 4.90
C PRO A 71 1.98 -1.31 5.98
N SER A 72 2.41 -1.32 7.24
CA SER A 72 1.67 -0.67 8.34
C SER A 72 1.62 0.86 8.27
N LYS A 73 2.44 1.48 7.40
CA LYS A 73 2.44 2.93 7.17
C LYS A 73 1.57 3.31 5.96
N ALA A 74 1.06 2.32 5.23
CA ALA A 74 0.18 2.50 4.09
C ALA A 74 -1.27 2.11 4.47
N GLN A 75 -2.25 2.82 3.90
CA GLN A 75 -3.67 2.52 4.00
C GLN A 75 -4.24 2.41 2.58
N PRO A 76 -4.94 1.33 2.22
CA PRO A 76 -5.57 1.21 0.91
C PRO A 76 -6.75 2.17 0.77
N LEU A 77 -6.90 2.72 -0.43
CA LEU A 77 -7.97 3.65 -0.82
C LEU A 77 -9.12 2.91 -1.54
N PRO A 78 -10.33 3.49 -1.54
CA PRO A 78 -11.46 2.93 -2.27
C PRO A 78 -11.33 3.16 -3.78
N GLY A 79 -10.71 2.21 -4.49
CA GLY A 79 -10.67 2.09 -5.95
C GLY A 79 -10.48 0.61 -6.30
N LEU A 80 -11.27 0.06 -7.24
CA LEU A 80 -11.41 -1.39 -7.42
C LEU A 80 -10.12 -2.13 -7.85
N PRO A 81 -10.00 -3.46 -7.59
CA PRO A 81 -10.95 -4.27 -6.85
C PRO A 81 -10.36 -4.81 -5.54
N LEU A 82 -11.15 -4.66 -4.47
CA LEU A 82 -11.14 -5.52 -3.29
C LEU A 82 -11.55 -6.98 -3.63
N CYS A 83 -11.34 -7.42 -4.88
CA CYS A 83 -11.67 -8.74 -5.41
C CYS A 83 -10.70 -9.72 -4.76
N SER A 84 -11.12 -10.67 -3.95
CA SER A 84 -12.43 -11.28 -3.82
C SER A 84 -12.51 -11.77 -2.38
N PHE A 85 -13.73 -11.94 -1.93
CA PHE A 85 -14.22 -12.57 -0.70
C PHE A 85 -13.53 -13.89 -0.20
N ALA A 86 -12.35 -14.29 -0.67
CA ALA A 86 -11.76 -15.61 -0.45
C ALA A 86 -11.10 -15.77 0.93
N PHE A 87 -11.94 -15.78 1.97
CA PHE A 87 -11.84 -16.75 3.06
C PHE A 87 -13.25 -17.31 3.36
N SER A 88 -14.02 -17.63 2.32
CA SER A 88 -15.11 -18.59 2.43
C SER A 88 -14.51 -20.00 2.29
N ARG A 89 -13.94 -20.51 3.39
CA ARG A 89 -13.26 -21.81 3.51
C ARG A 89 -11.91 -21.95 2.81
#